data_AF-A0A8C2NRY1-F1
#
_entry.id   AF-A0A8C2NRY1-F1
#
_cell.length_a   1.000
_cell.length_b   1.000
_cell.length_c   1.000
_cell.angle_alpha   90.00
_cell.angle_beta   90.00
_cell.angle_gamma   90.00
#
_symmetry.space_group_name_H-M   'P 1'
#
loop_
_entity.id
_entity.type
_entity.pdbx_description
1 polymer ?
#
loop_
_entity_poly.entity_id
_entity_poly.type
_entity_poly.pdbx_seq_one_letter_code
_entity_poly.pdbx_strand_id
1 'polypeptide(L)'
;MKRVFSLLEKTWLGTPIQFTWQKTSGNYLAVTGADHIVKIFDRHGQKRSEINLSGNCVAMDWDKNGDILAVIAEKSSCIYLWDANTNKTSQLESGLRWILYHLSHQGSPNLLLRYPQ
;
A
#
# COMPACT_ATOMS: atom_id res chain seq x y z
N MET A 1 -31.84 -7.99 1.84
CA MET A 1 -30.55 -8.02 1.11
C MET A 1 -29.80 -9.29 1.49
N LYS A 2 -29.18 -9.99 0.53
CA LYS A 2 -28.38 -11.21 0.80
C LYS A 2 -26.93 -10.81 1.06
N ARG A 3 -26.32 -11.34 2.12
CA ARG A 3 -24.89 -11.17 2.42
C ARG A 3 -24.07 -11.90 1.34
N VAL A 4 -23.22 -11.18 0.61
CA VAL A 4 -22.41 -11.74 -0.50
C VAL A 4 -21.15 -12.41 0.04
N PHE A 5 -20.40 -11.74 0.91
CA PHE A 5 -19.29 -12.33 1.65
C PHE A 5 -19.05 -11.56 2.96
N SER A 6 -18.20 -12.10 3.82
CA SER A 6 -17.70 -11.39 4.99
C SER A 6 -16.23 -11.68 5.15
N LEU A 7 -15.43 -10.63 5.30
CA LEU A 7 -14.04 -10.73 5.70
C LEU A 7 -14.02 -10.88 7.22
N LEU A 8 -14.06 -12.13 7.68
CA LEU A 8 -14.01 -12.49 9.10
C LEU A 8 -12.61 -13.03 9.37
N GLU A 9 -11.76 -12.30 10.09
CA GLU A 9 -10.53 -12.90 10.59
C GLU A 9 -10.08 -12.36 11.94
N LYS A 10 -9.66 -13.31 12.80
CA LYS A 10 -9.02 -13.13 14.11
C LYS A 10 -7.55 -12.65 13.99
N THR A 11 -7.09 -12.35 12.78
CA THR A 11 -5.68 -12.26 12.37
C THR A 11 -5.13 -10.82 12.37
N TRP A 12 -5.96 -9.81 12.60
CA TRP A 12 -5.55 -8.39 12.50
C TRP A 12 -4.85 -7.83 13.74
N LEU A 13 -4.57 -8.67 14.74
CA LEU A 13 -3.76 -8.33 15.94
C LEU A 13 -4.17 -7.01 16.63
N GLY A 14 -5.44 -6.61 16.55
CA GLY A 14 -5.97 -5.40 17.18
C GLY A 14 -5.69 -4.08 16.43
N THR A 15 -5.13 -4.10 15.22
CA THR A 15 -4.98 -2.88 14.43
C THR A 15 -6.24 -2.58 13.61
N PRO A 16 -6.57 -1.29 13.38
CA PRO A 16 -7.66 -0.91 12.50
C PRO A 16 -7.41 -1.45 11.09
N ILE A 17 -8.41 -2.13 10.54
CA ILE A 17 -8.39 -2.55 9.13
C ILE A 17 -8.56 -1.30 8.28
N GLN A 18 -7.67 -1.11 7.30
CA GLN A 18 -7.82 -0.11 6.26
C GLN A 18 -8.36 -0.80 5.00
N PHE A 19 -9.29 -0.13 4.31
CA PHE A 19 -9.83 -0.64 3.05
C PHE A 19 -10.21 0.50 2.12
N THR A 20 -10.18 0.24 0.83
CA THR A 20 -10.65 1.18 -0.20
C THR A 20 -11.24 0.44 -1.39
N TRP A 21 -12.40 0.91 -1.84
CA TRP A 21 -13.05 0.42 -3.06
C TRP A 21 -12.44 1.10 -4.28
N GLN A 22 -12.28 0.32 -5.34
CA GLN A 22 -11.88 0.83 -6.64
C GLN A 22 -12.81 1.96 -7.07
N LYS A 23 -12.22 3.10 -7.44
CA LYS A 23 -12.94 4.26 -7.95
C LYS A 23 -13.62 3.90 -9.28
N THR A 24 -14.73 4.58 -9.57
CA THR A 24 -15.52 4.47 -10.81
C THR A 24 -16.21 3.12 -11.04
N SER A 25 -15.49 2.01 -11.15
CA SER A 25 -16.05 0.70 -11.52
C SER A 25 -16.44 -0.18 -10.34
N GLY A 26 -15.81 0.01 -9.17
CA GLY A 26 -16.12 -0.75 -7.95
C GLY A 26 -15.94 -2.26 -8.09
N ASN A 27 -15.09 -2.72 -9.01
CA ASN A 27 -14.88 -4.14 -9.26
C ASN A 27 -13.92 -4.78 -8.23
N TYR A 28 -13.04 -3.98 -7.64
CA TYR A 28 -12.06 -4.45 -6.68
C TYR A 28 -12.17 -3.74 -5.33
N LEU A 29 -11.82 -4.47 -4.28
CA LEU A 29 -11.70 -4.02 -2.90
C LEU A 29 -10.29 -4.34 -2.41
N ALA A 30 -9.53 -3.31 -2.05
CA ALA A 30 -8.24 -3.45 -1.40
C ALA A 30 -8.42 -3.39 0.11
N VAL A 31 -7.77 -4.29 0.85
CA VAL A 31 -7.87 -4.42 2.30
C VAL A 31 -6.50 -4.72 2.88
N THR A 32 -6.17 -4.11 4.02
CA THR A 32 -4.94 -4.40 4.75
C THR A 32 -5.14 -4.26 6.26
N GLY A 33 -4.26 -4.87 7.03
CA GLY A 33 -4.18 -4.69 8.48
C GLY A 33 -2.76 -4.96 8.99
N ALA A 34 -2.61 -5.55 10.17
CA ALA A 34 -1.31 -5.76 10.83
C ALA A 34 -0.36 -6.75 10.13
N ASP A 35 -0.83 -7.54 9.16
CA ASP A 35 -0.07 -8.63 8.53
C ASP A 35 0.91 -8.16 7.45
N HIS A 36 1.05 -6.84 7.23
CA HIS A 36 1.90 -6.22 6.22
C HIS A 36 1.55 -6.67 4.78
N ILE A 37 0.31 -7.10 4.57
CA ILE A 37 -0.18 -7.53 3.26
C ILE A 37 -1.37 -6.66 2.86
N VAL A 38 -1.38 -6.19 1.62
CA VAL A 38 -2.59 -5.68 0.99
C VAL A 38 -3.22 -6.79 0.17
N LYS A 39 -4.41 -7.22 0.58
CA LYS A 39 -5.20 -8.23 -0.12
C LYS A 39 -6.20 -7.52 -1.04
N ILE A 40 -6.26 -7.97 -2.28
CA ILE A 40 -7.16 -7.41 -3.30
C ILE A 40 -8.21 -8.47 -3.63
N PHE A 41 -9.46 -8.13 -3.37
CA PHE A 41 -10.62 -8.96 -3.66
C PHE A 41 -11.41 -8.39 -4.81
N ASP A 42 -12.06 -9.25 -5.60
CA ASP A 42 -13.12 -8.78 -6.48
C ASP A 42 -14.42 -8.48 -5.69
N ARG A 43 -15.37 -7.83 -6.37
CA ARG A 43 -16.69 -7.48 -5.82
C ARG A 43 -17.54 -8.68 -5.40
N HIS A 44 -17.17 -9.90 -5.79
CA HIS A 44 -17.83 -11.14 -5.39
C HIS A 44 -17.16 -11.79 -4.16
N GLY A 45 -16.05 -11.21 -3.68
CA GLY A 45 -15.30 -11.68 -2.51
C GLY A 45 -14.19 -12.68 -2.84
N GLN A 46 -13.84 -12.88 -4.12
CA GLN A 46 -12.73 -13.75 -4.49
C GLN A 46 -11.41 -12.98 -4.40
N LYS A 47 -10.40 -13.57 -3.75
CA LYS A 47 -9.06 -12.99 -3.69
C LYS A 47 -8.40 -13.04 -5.07
N ARG A 48 -7.99 -11.89 -5.58
CA ARG A 48 -7.39 -11.72 -6.91
C ARG A 48 -5.88 -11.54 -6.85
N SER A 49 -5.39 -10.79 -5.86
CA SER A 49 -3.96 -10.51 -5.73
C SER A 49 -3.60 -10.16 -4.29
N GLU A 50 -2.30 -10.19 -4.00
CA GLU A 50 -1.71 -9.78 -2.74
C GLU A 50 -0.43 -8.98 -2.99
N ILE A 51 -0.24 -7.91 -2.22
CA ILE A 51 0.96 -7.09 -2.21
C ILE A 51 1.63 -7.28 -0.86
N ASN A 52 2.84 -7.86 -0.87
CA ASN A 52 3.67 -7.97 0.33
C ASN A 52 4.42 -6.65 0.55
N LEU A 53 4.17 -6.02 1.69
CA LEU A 53 4.81 -4.78 2.09
C LEU A 53 6.01 -5.06 3.00
N SER A 54 6.97 -4.14 3.03
CA SER A 54 8.11 -4.19 3.98
C SER A 54 7.73 -3.82 5.42
N GLY A 55 6.52 -3.34 5.65
CA GLY A 55 6.02 -2.86 6.94
C GLY A 55 4.51 -2.57 6.89
N ASN A 56 3.98 -1.90 7.91
CA ASN A 56 2.55 -1.55 7.95
C ASN A 56 2.16 -0.68 6.77
N CYS A 57 0.97 -0.90 6.22
CA CYS A 57 0.41 0.02 5.25
C CYS A 57 0.12 1.36 5.93
N VAL A 58 0.71 2.43 5.39
CA VAL A 58 0.49 3.79 5.87
C VAL A 58 -0.68 4.42 5.14
N ALA A 59 -0.75 4.20 3.83
CA ALA A 59 -1.79 4.75 2.97
C ALA A 59 -1.98 3.87 1.73
N MET A 60 -3.22 3.87 1.23
CA MET A 60 -3.55 3.31 -0.07
C MET A 60 -4.65 4.14 -0.73
N ASP A 61 -4.53 4.40 -2.03
CA ASP A 61 -5.58 5.07 -2.80
C ASP A 61 -5.56 4.63 -4.26
N TRP A 62 -6.74 4.67 -4.87
CA TRP A 62 -6.92 4.44 -6.29
C TRP A 62 -6.72 5.74 -7.06
N ASP A 63 -6.16 5.65 -8.26
CA ASP A 63 -6.14 6.77 -9.19
C ASP A 63 -7.58 7.19 -9.59
N LYS A 64 -7.71 8.31 -10.28
CA LYS A 64 -9.02 8.87 -10.66
C LYS A 64 -9.87 7.89 -11.46
N ASN A 65 -9.26 7.09 -12.33
CA ASN A 65 -9.99 6.17 -13.19
C ASN A 65 -10.26 4.82 -12.50
N GLY A 66 -9.52 4.50 -11.44
CA GLY A 66 -9.58 3.22 -10.75
C GLY A 66 -8.73 2.14 -11.44
N ASP A 67 -7.85 2.50 -12.34
CA ASP A 67 -6.95 1.57 -13.05
C ASP A 67 -5.77 1.17 -12.18
N ILE A 68 -5.25 2.08 -11.35
CA ILE A 68 -4.05 1.87 -10.54
C ILE A 68 -4.37 2.10 -9.07
N LEU A 69 -4.01 1.13 -8.22
CA LEU A 69 -3.96 1.27 -6.78
C LEU A 69 -2.52 1.58 -6.35
N ALA A 70 -2.31 2.72 -5.69
CA ALA A 70 -1.04 3.05 -5.06
C ALA A 70 -1.08 2.68 -3.57
N VAL A 71 0.01 2.08 -3.08
CA VAL A 71 0.17 1.67 -1.68
C VAL A 71 1.53 2.13 -1.16
N ILE A 72 1.52 2.72 0.03
CA ILE A 72 2.72 3.16 0.76
C ILE A 72 2.82 2.36 2.05
N ALA A 73 4.02 1.90 2.37
CA ALA A 73 4.32 1.13 3.56
C ALA A 73 5.38 1.81 4.43
N GLU A 74 5.30 1.59 5.73
CA GLU A 74 6.36 1.95 6.67
C GLU A 74 7.68 1.28 6.27
N LYS A 75 8.78 1.99 6.50
CA LYS A 75 10.15 1.49 6.24
C LYS A 75 10.41 1.13 4.77
N SER A 76 9.51 1.46 3.85
CA SER A 76 9.71 1.32 2.40
C SER A 76 10.19 2.63 1.80
N SER A 77 11.16 2.56 0.89
CA SER A 77 11.53 3.67 0.01
C SER A 77 10.75 3.66 -1.32
N CYS A 78 9.82 2.72 -1.47
CA CYS A 78 9.08 2.48 -2.71
C CYS A 78 7.59 2.70 -2.52
N ILE A 79 6.93 3.12 -3.60
CA ILE A 79 5.48 3.12 -3.73
C ILE A 79 5.13 1.85 -4.51
N TYR A 80 4.23 1.03 -3.98
CA TYR A 80 3.72 -0.14 -4.69
C TYR A 80 2.55 0.32 -5.56
N LEU A 81 2.55 -0.10 -6.83
CA LEU A 81 1.48 0.18 -7.77
C LEU A 81 0.88 -1.14 -8.20
N TRP A 82 -0.43 -1.30 -8.07
CA TRP A 82 -1.15 -2.45 -8.58
C TRP A 82 -2.08 -2.03 -9.70
N ASP A 83 -1.93 -2.68 -10.84
CA ASP A 83 -2.70 -2.41 -12.05
C ASP A 83 -3.90 -3.37 -12.15
N ALA A 84 -5.10 -2.80 -12.20
CA ALA A 84 -6.37 -3.51 -12.20
C ALA A 84 -6.69 -4.24 -13.50
N ASN A 85 -6.09 -3.80 -14.60
CA ASN A 85 -6.30 -4.34 -15.94
C ASN A 85 -5.42 -5.58 -16.16
N THR A 86 -4.22 -5.58 -15.58
CA THR A 86 -3.24 -6.66 -15.71
C THR A 86 -3.15 -7.55 -14.47
N ASN A 87 -3.73 -7.13 -13.34
CA ASN A 87 -3.60 -7.74 -12.02
C ASN A 87 -2.13 -7.89 -11.56
N LYS A 88 -1.25 -6.98 -12.00
CA LYS A 88 0.18 -7.02 -11.69
C LYS A 88 0.57 -5.92 -10.73
N THR A 89 1.52 -6.25 -9.87
CA THR A 89 2.15 -5.29 -8.96
C THR A 89 3.50 -4.86 -9.52
N SER A 90 3.76 -3.56 -9.51
CA SER A 90 5.07 -2.97 -9.74
C SER A 90 5.47 -2.11 -8.54
N GLN A 91 6.75 -1.76 -8.47
CA GLN A 91 7.28 -0.87 -7.45
C GLN A 91 7.91 0.32 -8.15
N LEU A 92 7.53 1.52 -7.71
CA LEU A 92 8.16 2.76 -8.09
C LEU A 92 9.08 3.18 -6.95
N GLU A 93 10.39 3.15 -7.18
CA GLU A 93 11.33 3.75 -6.23
C GLU A 93 11.00 5.24 -6.14
N SER A 94 10.70 5.71 -4.93
CA SER A 94 10.58 7.14 -4.73
C SER A 94 11.97 7.73 -4.94
N GLY A 95 12.14 8.58 -5.96
CA GLY A 95 13.38 9.31 -6.22
C GLY A 95 13.87 10.15 -5.02
N LEU A 96 13.09 10.20 -3.94
CA LEU A 96 13.44 10.73 -2.62
C LEU A 96 14.77 10.16 -2.10
N ARG A 97 15.11 8.89 -2.38
CA ARG A 97 16.41 8.35 -1.96
C ARG A 97 17.58 9.04 -2.68
N TRP A 98 17.41 9.38 -3.96
CA TRP A 98 18.42 10.12 -4.73
C TRP A 98 18.50 11.58 -4.28
N ILE A 99 17.37 12.20 -3.97
CA ILE A 99 17.33 13.57 -3.43
C ILE A 99 17.98 13.62 -2.05
N LEU A 100 17.68 12.67 -1.15
CA LEU A 100 18.30 12.59 0.18
C LEU A 100 19.80 12.28 0.09
N TYR A 101 20.21 11.39 -0.81
CA TYR A 101 21.62 11.10 -1.08
C TYR A 101 22.34 12.32 -1.66
N HIS A 102 21.73 13.04 -2.59
CA HIS A 102 22.30 14.26 -3.16
C HIS A 102 22.43 15.37 -2.11
N LEU A 103 21.39 15.57 -1.29
CA LEU A 103 21.39 16.54 -0.20
C LEU A 103 22.39 16.19 0.91
N SER A 104 22.61 14.90 1.22
CA SER A 104 23.61 14.50 2.21
C SER A 104 25.05 14.68 1.72
N HIS A 105 25.28 14.65 0.41
CA HIS A 105 26.61 14.81 -0.20
C HIS A 105 26.91 16.25 -0.68
N GLN A 106 25.91 17.13 -0.71
CA GLN A 106 26.04 18.56 -1.10
C GLN A 106 26.30 19.53 0.07
N GLY A 107 26.64 19.04 1.26
CA GLY A 107 27.24 19.87 2.32
C GLY A 107 26.30 20.91 2.95
N SER A 108 25.73 20.54 4.10
CA SER A 108 25.43 21.51 5.16
C SER A 108 25.96 20.91 6.46
N PRO A 109 26.96 21.52 7.13
CA PRO A 109 27.67 20.90 8.25
C PRO A 109 26.87 20.87 9.57
N ASN A 110 25.53 20.93 9.55
CA ASN A 110 24.73 21.16 10.76
C ASN A 110 23.44 20.34 10.93
N LEU A 111 23.25 19.22 10.25
CA LEU A 111 22.20 18.26 10.65
C LEU A 111 22.78 17.01 11.32
N LEU A 112 23.42 17.23 12.48
CA LEU A 112 23.43 16.24 13.55
C LEU A 112 22.01 16.16 14.12
N LEU A 113 21.16 15.30 13.56
CA LEU A 113 20.06 14.73 14.33
C LEU A 113 20.14 13.22 14.28
N ARG A 114 20.34 12.69 15.48
CA ARG A 114 20.63 11.33 15.87
C ARG A 114 19.52 10.37 15.42
N TYR A 115 19.91 9.26 14.84
CA TYR A 115 19.15 8.01 14.97
C TYR A 115 19.60 7.34 16.29
N PRO A 116 18.69 7.00 17.23
CA PRO A 116 19.05 6.13 18.33
C PRO A 116 19.24 4.70 17.80
N GLN A 117 20.21 4.00 18.41
CA GLN A 117 20.53 2.59 18.17
C GLN A 117 19.37 1.67 18.56
#